data_AF-A0A960ST10-F1
#
_entry.id   AF-A0A960ST10-F1
#
_cell.length_a   1.000
_cell.length_b   1.000
_cell.length_c   1.000
_cell.angle_alpha   90.00
_cell.angle_beta   90.00
_cell.angle_gamma   90.00
#
_symmetry.space_group_name_H-M   'P 1'
#
loop_
_entity.id
_entity.type
_entity.pdbx_description
1 polymer ?
#
loop_
_entity_poly.entity_id
_entity_poly.type
_entity_poly.pdbx_seq_one_letter_code
_entity_poly.pdbx_strand_id
1 'polypeptide(L)'
;MKPKFANRRHLFTSAIAFAFAGLTATSASAADQTYDAANASNVWDTTTSNWDASAAVWTNGNNAIFNGTGESVAVDGAITVANLTFSTAGFTIAPGTGTFALAAGTNTVTATTGTSTISALVGGTGAISKAGTGTLVLSNAGNTFSGGFTNTAGTTLVSGTGTGTTGVPTAGALGTGTVTLSGGTISNTGTASTTLFNNLLASAATTLNNGGGANGVNFMLNGALSGSANVVVDCNAGAGFFGGIHLLGDNSAYSGTITLQGNSQARHKFDSANAGSAAAKWVLNGPTDSCSMNFHSAERASAWMPSTSNRRST
;
A
#
# COMPACT_ATOMS: atom_id res chain seq x y z
N MET A 1 -5.87 73.36 55.78
CA MET A 1 -5.55 73.51 54.34
C MET A 1 -5.41 72.13 53.71
N LYS A 2 -6.21 71.86 52.67
CA LYS A 2 -6.23 70.82 51.62
C LYS A 2 -5.61 69.41 51.86
N PRO A 3 -6.32 68.32 51.49
CA PRO A 3 -5.82 66.94 51.56
C PRO A 3 -4.97 66.56 50.35
N LYS A 4 -4.07 65.58 50.50
CA LYS A 4 -3.35 64.94 49.38
C LYS A 4 -3.77 63.47 49.30
N PHE A 5 -4.50 63.14 48.24
CA PHE A 5 -4.94 61.77 47.92
C PHE A 5 -3.74 60.90 47.53
N ALA A 6 -3.64 59.70 48.10
CA ALA A 6 -2.84 58.61 47.55
C ALA A 6 -3.76 57.45 47.19
N ASN A 7 -3.82 57.18 45.88
CA ASN A 7 -4.66 56.21 45.21
C ASN A 7 -4.04 54.81 45.35
N ARG A 8 -4.67 53.86 46.04
CA ARG A 8 -4.29 52.44 45.98
C ARG A 8 -5.46 51.62 45.45
N ARG A 9 -5.30 51.19 44.21
CA ARG A 9 -6.24 50.38 43.43
C ARG A 9 -6.43 49.02 44.08
N HIS A 10 -7.69 48.65 44.31
CA HIS A 10 -8.10 47.29 44.64
C HIS A 10 -7.92 46.38 43.41
N LEU A 11 -7.07 45.36 43.50
CA LEU A 11 -7.12 44.22 42.59
C LEU A 11 -8.19 43.25 43.13
N PHE A 12 -9.33 43.17 42.46
CA PHE A 12 -10.26 42.04 42.58
C PHE A 12 -9.76 40.92 41.68
N THR A 13 -9.25 39.84 42.26
CA THR A 13 -8.91 38.62 41.52
C THR A 13 -10.13 37.70 41.53
N SER A 14 -10.95 37.77 40.48
CA SER A 14 -12.01 36.78 40.23
C SER A 14 -11.39 35.51 39.67
N ALA A 15 -11.35 34.44 40.46
CA ALA A 15 -11.00 33.11 39.98
C ALA A 15 -12.21 32.51 39.24
N ILE A 16 -12.12 32.42 37.92
CA ILE A 16 -13.07 31.67 37.09
C ILE A 16 -12.69 30.19 37.20
N ALA A 17 -13.52 29.40 37.88
CA ALA A 17 -13.38 27.95 37.93
C ALA A 17 -13.86 27.34 36.60
N PHE A 18 -12.93 26.83 35.79
CA PHE A 18 -13.25 25.99 34.64
C PHE A 18 -13.57 24.57 35.13
N ALA A 19 -14.84 24.19 35.09
CA ALA A 19 -15.25 22.80 35.25
C ALA A 19 -14.86 22.02 33.98
N PHE A 20 -13.79 21.23 34.07
CA PHE A 20 -13.38 20.31 33.01
C PHE A 20 -14.28 19.07 33.10
N ALA A 21 -15.40 19.06 32.38
CA ALA A 21 -16.16 17.84 32.19
C ALA A 21 -15.32 16.90 31.31
N GLY A 22 -14.72 15.88 31.92
CA GLY A 22 -14.03 14.81 31.21
C GLY A 22 -15.02 14.05 30.34
N LEU A 23 -15.15 14.45 29.08
CA LEU A 23 -15.86 13.68 28.07
C LEU A 23 -14.99 12.46 27.74
N THR A 24 -15.24 11.34 28.42
CA THR A 24 -14.71 10.05 27.99
C THR A 24 -15.41 9.68 26.70
N ALA A 25 -14.81 10.01 25.56
CA ALA A 25 -15.23 9.48 24.28
C ALA A 25 -14.96 7.97 24.30
N THR A 26 -15.99 7.18 24.63
CA THR A 26 -15.98 5.75 24.32
C THR A 26 -16.02 5.67 22.79
N SER A 27 -14.90 5.30 22.17
CA SER A 27 -14.89 4.96 20.74
C SER A 27 -15.83 3.77 20.55
N ALA A 28 -17.01 4.02 20.00
CA ALA A 28 -17.90 2.96 19.57
C ALA A 28 -17.15 2.12 18.53
N SER A 29 -17.09 0.81 18.74
CA SER A 29 -16.55 -0.10 17.73
C SER A 29 -17.41 -0.02 16.47
N ALA A 30 -16.78 -0.02 15.30
CA ALA A 30 -17.49 -0.13 14.02
C ALA A 30 -18.35 -1.40 14.02
N ALA A 31 -19.64 -1.27 13.69
CA ALA A 31 -20.54 -2.41 13.57
C ALA A 31 -20.35 -3.10 12.21
N ASP A 32 -20.65 -4.38 12.15
CA ASP A 32 -20.63 -5.13 10.89
C ASP A 32 -21.94 -4.94 10.12
N GLN A 33 -21.83 -4.65 8.83
CA GLN A 33 -22.95 -4.70 7.89
C GLN A 33 -22.60 -5.62 6.73
N THR A 34 -23.51 -6.53 6.39
CA THR A 34 -23.30 -7.53 5.34
C THR A 34 -24.05 -7.15 4.08
N TYR A 35 -23.35 -7.09 2.95
CA TYR A 35 -23.93 -6.78 1.66
C TYR A 35 -24.81 -7.95 1.17
N ASP A 36 -26.05 -7.66 0.77
CA ASP A 36 -27.00 -8.68 0.29
C ASP A 36 -26.90 -8.88 -1.23
N ALA A 37 -25.87 -9.60 -1.67
CA ALA A 37 -25.60 -9.83 -3.09
C ALA A 37 -26.72 -10.58 -3.86
N ALA A 38 -27.70 -11.17 -3.18
CA ALA A 38 -28.80 -11.86 -3.85
C ALA A 38 -29.91 -10.90 -4.31
N ASN A 39 -30.05 -9.74 -3.65
CA ASN A 39 -31.14 -8.80 -3.89
C ASN A 39 -30.67 -7.34 -4.03
N ALA A 40 -29.36 -7.10 -4.04
CA ALA A 40 -28.82 -5.76 -4.07
C ALA A 40 -29.08 -5.05 -5.41
N SER A 41 -29.19 -3.73 -5.34
CA SER A 41 -29.26 -2.85 -6.51
C SER A 41 -27.91 -2.57 -7.17
N ASN A 42 -26.82 -3.20 -6.70
CA ASN A 42 -25.44 -2.94 -7.13
C ASN A 42 -24.94 -1.52 -6.86
N VAL A 43 -25.58 -0.83 -5.93
CA VAL A 43 -25.24 0.53 -5.49
C VAL A 43 -24.81 0.54 -4.03
N TRP A 44 -23.74 1.27 -3.72
CA TRP A 44 -23.34 1.61 -2.36
C TRP A 44 -23.60 3.09 -2.11
N ASP A 45 -24.70 3.35 -1.39
CA ASP A 45 -25.09 4.66 -0.88
C ASP A 45 -25.63 4.52 0.56
N THR A 46 -26.11 5.61 1.15
CA THR A 46 -26.69 5.63 2.51
C THR A 46 -28.22 5.68 2.52
N THR A 47 -28.87 5.39 1.40
CA THR A 47 -30.32 5.54 1.21
C THR A 47 -31.01 4.29 0.71
N THR A 48 -30.27 3.40 0.06
CA THR A 48 -30.74 2.18 -0.56
C THR A 48 -30.47 1.00 0.38
N SER A 49 -31.51 0.19 0.62
CA SER A 49 -31.42 -0.95 1.52
C SER A 49 -30.75 -2.16 0.86
N ASN A 50 -29.41 -2.15 0.82
CA ASN A 50 -28.59 -3.25 0.28
C ASN A 50 -27.83 -4.03 1.36
N TRP A 51 -28.06 -3.71 2.64
CA TRP A 51 -27.30 -4.27 3.76
C TRP A 51 -28.19 -5.08 4.70
N ASP A 52 -27.60 -6.09 5.32
CA ASP A 52 -28.18 -6.93 6.36
C ASP A 52 -29.51 -7.55 5.90
N ALA A 53 -29.41 -8.38 4.84
CA ALA A 53 -30.55 -8.99 4.14
C ALA A 53 -31.54 -7.96 3.56
N SER A 54 -31.00 -6.90 2.97
CA SER A 54 -31.75 -5.78 2.38
C SER A 54 -32.71 -5.08 3.36
N ALA A 55 -32.45 -5.20 4.66
CA ALA A 55 -33.24 -4.58 5.72
C ALA A 55 -32.64 -3.26 6.22
N ALA A 56 -31.39 -2.97 5.86
CA ALA A 56 -30.65 -1.79 6.31
C ALA A 56 -30.01 -1.02 5.16
N VAL A 57 -29.84 0.29 5.38
CA VAL A 57 -28.99 1.16 4.57
C VAL A 57 -27.57 1.18 5.15
N TRP A 58 -26.60 1.60 4.34
CA TRP A 58 -25.23 1.76 4.83
C TRP A 58 -25.14 2.84 5.92
N THR A 59 -24.39 2.55 6.98
CA THR A 59 -23.99 3.52 8.00
C THR A 59 -22.50 3.80 7.89
N ASN A 60 -22.13 5.05 7.63
CA ASN A 60 -20.74 5.44 7.49
C ASN A 60 -19.92 5.16 8.75
N GLY A 61 -18.71 4.62 8.56
CA GLY A 61 -17.79 4.23 9.63
C GLY A 61 -17.97 2.78 10.09
N ASN A 62 -18.94 2.04 9.55
CA ASN A 62 -19.09 0.61 9.83
C ASN A 62 -18.12 -0.26 9.02
N ASN A 63 -18.09 -1.54 9.34
CA ASN A 63 -17.39 -2.57 8.59
C ASN A 63 -18.30 -3.10 7.48
N ALA A 64 -17.79 -3.20 6.27
CA ALA A 64 -18.48 -3.77 5.13
C ALA A 64 -18.06 -5.23 4.90
N ILE A 65 -19.02 -6.15 4.89
CA ILE A 65 -18.79 -7.57 4.62
C ILE A 65 -19.48 -7.93 3.30
N PHE A 66 -18.69 -8.23 2.28
CA PHE A 66 -19.14 -8.76 1.00
C PHE A 66 -19.09 -10.28 1.02
N ASN A 67 -20.24 -10.93 0.87
CA ASN A 67 -20.38 -12.39 0.80
C ASN A 67 -21.28 -12.77 -0.38
N GLY A 68 -21.48 -14.07 -0.62
CA GLY A 68 -22.31 -14.52 -1.75
C GLY A 68 -21.58 -14.48 -3.09
N THR A 69 -22.32 -14.28 -4.18
CA THR A 69 -21.75 -14.24 -5.54
C THR A 69 -21.10 -12.88 -5.79
N GLY A 70 -19.84 -12.88 -6.24
CA GLY A 70 -19.13 -11.64 -6.52
C GLY A 70 -19.76 -10.83 -7.66
N GLU A 71 -19.89 -9.52 -7.46
CA GLU A 71 -20.44 -8.59 -8.44
C GLU A 71 -19.80 -7.20 -8.34
N SER A 72 -20.19 -6.31 -9.26
CA SER A 72 -19.73 -4.92 -9.25
C SER A 72 -20.69 -4.05 -8.44
N VAL A 73 -20.17 -3.35 -7.44
CA VAL A 73 -20.92 -2.46 -6.55
C VAL A 73 -20.41 -1.02 -6.76
N ALA A 74 -21.25 -0.15 -7.33
CA ALA A 74 -20.90 1.23 -7.64
C ALA A 74 -21.03 2.14 -6.40
N VAL A 75 -20.00 2.93 -6.11
CA VAL A 75 -20.05 3.90 -5.00
C VAL A 75 -20.77 5.18 -5.45
N ASP A 76 -22.06 5.29 -5.17
CA ASP A 76 -22.89 6.44 -5.52
C ASP A 76 -23.15 7.39 -4.34
N GLY A 77 -22.99 6.91 -3.11
CA GLY A 77 -23.01 7.77 -1.92
C GLY A 77 -21.65 8.33 -1.52
N ALA A 78 -21.64 9.25 -0.57
CA ALA A 78 -20.43 9.59 0.17
C ALA A 78 -20.18 8.50 1.22
N ILE A 79 -19.29 7.56 0.91
CA ILE A 79 -19.03 6.36 1.70
C ILE A 79 -17.73 6.51 2.49
N THR A 80 -17.82 6.34 3.80
CA THR A 80 -16.70 6.12 4.70
C THR A 80 -16.81 4.73 5.32
N VAL A 81 -15.71 3.98 5.32
CA VAL A 81 -15.69 2.59 5.78
C VAL A 81 -14.52 2.32 6.73
N ALA A 82 -14.75 1.49 7.76
CA ALA A 82 -13.73 1.11 8.74
C ALA A 82 -12.99 -0.18 8.38
N ASN A 83 -13.68 -1.28 8.07
CA ASN A 83 -13.05 -2.50 7.57
C ASN A 83 -13.81 -3.00 6.34
N LEU A 84 -13.11 -3.66 5.41
CA LEU A 84 -13.73 -4.37 4.28
C LEU A 84 -13.37 -5.85 4.36
N THR A 85 -14.35 -6.71 4.20
CA THR A 85 -14.12 -8.15 4.08
C THR A 85 -14.79 -8.68 2.82
N PHE A 86 -14.00 -9.17 1.87
CA PHE A 86 -14.45 -9.99 0.76
C PHE A 86 -14.35 -11.46 1.17
N SER A 87 -15.49 -12.05 1.55
CA SER A 87 -15.60 -13.45 1.98
C SER A 87 -15.49 -14.41 0.79
N THR A 88 -15.90 -13.96 -0.39
CA THR A 88 -15.85 -14.67 -1.66
C THR A 88 -15.15 -13.82 -2.72
N ALA A 89 -14.77 -14.46 -3.82
CA ALA A 89 -14.12 -13.81 -4.95
C ALA A 89 -15.14 -13.10 -5.87
N GLY A 90 -14.65 -12.19 -6.71
CA GLY A 90 -15.38 -11.60 -7.83
C GLY A 90 -16.01 -10.23 -7.54
N PHE A 91 -15.95 -9.77 -6.29
CA PHE A 91 -16.44 -8.43 -5.96
C PHE A 91 -15.57 -7.33 -6.55
N THR A 92 -16.21 -6.30 -7.09
CA THR A 92 -15.56 -5.06 -7.52
C THR A 92 -16.24 -3.86 -6.87
N ILE A 93 -15.51 -3.11 -6.04
CA ILE A 93 -15.95 -1.79 -5.59
C ILE A 93 -15.62 -0.79 -6.68
N ALA A 94 -16.64 -0.45 -7.46
CA ALA A 94 -16.52 0.33 -8.68
C ALA A 94 -16.73 1.84 -8.42
N PRO A 95 -16.11 2.71 -9.23
CA PRO A 95 -16.45 4.12 -9.19
C PRO A 95 -17.93 4.31 -9.56
N GLY A 96 -18.65 5.05 -8.74
CA GLY A 96 -19.97 5.61 -9.07
C GLY A 96 -19.91 7.14 -9.06
N THR A 97 -21.04 7.75 -8.74
CA THR A 97 -21.20 9.21 -8.63
C THR A 97 -20.73 9.79 -7.29
N GLY A 98 -20.43 8.93 -6.32
CA GLY A 98 -20.09 9.28 -4.95
C GLY A 98 -18.59 9.35 -4.66
N THR A 99 -18.25 9.26 -3.37
CA THR A 99 -16.87 9.24 -2.89
C THR A 99 -16.63 8.03 -2.00
N PHE A 100 -15.43 7.46 -2.07
CA PHE A 100 -15.05 6.30 -1.25
C PHE A 100 -13.83 6.65 -0.40
N ALA A 101 -13.98 6.60 0.92
CA ALA A 101 -12.93 6.98 1.86
C ALA A 101 -12.76 5.95 2.98
N LEU A 102 -11.53 5.80 3.44
CA LEU A 102 -11.21 5.05 4.64
C LEU A 102 -11.44 5.90 5.89
N ALA A 103 -11.98 5.29 6.94
CA ALA A 103 -12.03 5.89 8.26
C ALA A 103 -10.62 6.14 8.79
N ALA A 104 -10.47 7.10 9.72
CA ALA A 104 -9.18 7.37 10.34
C ALA A 104 -8.67 6.14 11.12
N GLY A 105 -7.34 5.96 11.17
CA GLY A 105 -6.71 4.81 11.81
C GLY A 105 -6.43 3.66 10.84
N THR A 106 -6.26 2.45 11.37
CA THR A 106 -5.97 1.26 10.54
C THR A 106 -7.26 0.55 10.16
N ASN A 107 -7.45 0.36 8.85
CA ASN A 107 -8.60 -0.29 8.23
C ASN A 107 -8.15 -1.63 7.67
N THR A 108 -8.72 -2.72 8.15
CA THR A 108 -8.41 -4.06 7.64
C THR A 108 -9.21 -4.31 6.38
N VAL A 109 -8.52 -4.64 5.28
CA VAL A 109 -9.14 -5.05 4.02
C VAL A 109 -8.79 -6.51 3.79
N THR A 110 -9.74 -7.40 4.04
CA THR A 110 -9.56 -8.85 3.94
C THR A 110 -10.06 -9.35 2.59
N ALA A 111 -9.17 -9.90 1.77
CA ALA A 111 -9.56 -10.74 0.63
C ALA A 111 -9.35 -12.20 1.03
N THR A 112 -10.43 -12.92 1.32
CA THR A 112 -10.34 -14.27 1.90
C THR A 112 -9.81 -15.26 0.87
N THR A 113 -10.39 -15.25 -0.33
CA THR A 113 -10.07 -16.18 -1.42
C THR A 113 -10.28 -15.52 -2.79
N GLY A 114 -9.69 -16.12 -3.81
CA GLY A 114 -9.73 -15.64 -5.19
C GLY A 114 -9.34 -14.18 -5.33
N THR A 115 -10.00 -13.45 -6.21
CA THR A 115 -9.66 -12.06 -6.54
C THR A 115 -10.85 -11.15 -6.32
N SER A 116 -10.64 -10.05 -5.59
CA SER A 116 -11.59 -8.94 -5.47
C SER A 116 -10.87 -7.62 -5.78
N THR A 117 -11.63 -6.66 -6.29
CA THR A 117 -11.09 -5.41 -6.84
C THR A 117 -11.68 -4.20 -6.14
N ILE A 118 -10.85 -3.19 -5.90
CA ILE A 118 -11.29 -1.83 -5.60
C ILE A 118 -10.76 -0.95 -6.73
N SER A 119 -11.67 -0.53 -7.61
CA SER A 119 -11.38 0.37 -8.74
C SER A 119 -11.89 1.79 -8.51
N ALA A 120 -12.79 1.98 -7.52
CA ALA A 120 -13.14 3.30 -7.00
C ALA A 120 -11.90 4.03 -6.49
N LEU A 121 -11.93 5.37 -6.60
CA LEU A 121 -10.91 6.23 -6.01
C LEU A 121 -10.98 6.15 -4.49
N VAL A 122 -9.90 5.71 -3.84
CA VAL A 122 -9.82 5.59 -2.38
C VAL A 122 -9.16 6.83 -1.77
N GLY A 123 -9.91 7.57 -0.94
CA GLY A 123 -9.42 8.71 -0.16
C GLY A 123 -9.42 8.47 1.35
N GLY A 124 -9.31 9.56 2.11
CA GLY A 124 -9.34 9.55 3.59
C GLY A 124 -7.97 9.55 4.25
N THR A 125 -7.93 9.56 5.58
CA THR A 125 -6.67 9.55 6.36
C THR A 125 -6.30 8.17 6.88
N GLY A 126 -7.15 7.17 6.61
CA GLY A 126 -6.96 5.79 7.03
C GLY A 126 -5.77 5.11 6.35
N ALA A 127 -5.22 4.12 7.05
CA ALA A 127 -4.28 3.14 6.52
C ALA A 127 -5.03 1.88 6.10
N ILE A 128 -4.51 1.15 5.10
CA ILE A 128 -4.98 -0.20 4.76
C ILE A 128 -4.04 -1.24 5.35
N SER A 129 -4.60 -2.22 6.07
CA SER A 129 -3.95 -3.50 6.38
C SER A 129 -4.59 -4.59 5.54
N LYS A 130 -3.93 -5.00 4.45
CA LYS A 130 -4.40 -6.08 3.59
C LYS A 130 -4.16 -7.42 4.28
N ALA A 131 -5.25 -8.14 4.53
CA ALA A 131 -5.27 -9.47 5.14
C ALA A 131 -5.94 -10.51 4.22
N GLY A 132 -5.93 -11.77 4.67
CA GLY A 132 -6.49 -12.91 3.93
C GLY A 132 -5.58 -13.39 2.80
N THR A 133 -5.76 -14.67 2.42
CA THR A 133 -4.92 -15.36 1.44
C THR A 133 -5.23 -15.00 -0.01
N GLY A 134 -6.36 -14.36 -0.27
CA GLY A 134 -6.79 -13.95 -1.60
C GLY A 134 -6.03 -12.73 -2.14
N THR A 135 -6.35 -12.39 -3.39
CA THR A 135 -5.83 -11.26 -4.14
C THR A 135 -6.75 -10.05 -3.98
N LEU A 136 -6.18 -8.92 -3.54
CA LEU A 136 -6.82 -7.62 -3.64
C LEU A 136 -6.22 -6.85 -4.81
N VAL A 137 -7.05 -6.41 -5.75
CA VAL A 137 -6.64 -5.53 -6.84
C VAL A 137 -6.96 -4.08 -6.47
N LEU A 138 -5.95 -3.22 -6.44
CA LEU A 138 -6.08 -1.77 -6.33
C LEU A 138 -5.71 -1.16 -7.68
N SER A 139 -6.72 -0.93 -8.53
CA SER A 139 -6.48 -0.58 -9.93
C SER A 139 -6.42 0.93 -10.19
N ASN A 140 -6.77 1.76 -9.21
CA ASN A 140 -6.82 3.21 -9.36
C ASN A 140 -5.52 3.88 -8.89
N ALA A 141 -4.69 4.34 -9.83
CA ALA A 141 -3.43 5.03 -9.51
C ALA A 141 -3.63 6.43 -8.90
N GLY A 142 -4.86 6.94 -8.85
CA GLY A 142 -5.22 8.21 -8.26
C GLY A 142 -5.46 8.18 -6.75
N ASN A 143 -5.39 7.02 -6.08
CA ASN A 143 -5.75 6.94 -4.65
C ASN A 143 -4.92 7.92 -3.79
N THR A 144 -5.60 8.56 -2.85
CA THR A 144 -5.05 9.65 -2.02
C THR A 144 -5.05 9.34 -0.53
N PHE A 145 -5.51 8.16 -0.11
CA PHE A 145 -5.48 7.79 1.30
C PHE A 145 -4.07 7.88 1.89
N SER A 146 -3.94 8.51 3.06
CA SER A 146 -2.64 8.95 3.57
C SER A 146 -2.08 8.13 4.74
N GLY A 147 -2.86 7.24 5.34
CA GLY A 147 -2.39 6.44 6.48
C GLY A 147 -1.36 5.36 6.13
N GLY A 148 -1.16 5.08 4.83
CA GLY A 148 -0.23 4.07 4.33
C GLY A 148 -0.88 2.72 4.04
N PHE A 149 -0.07 1.77 3.61
CA PHE A 149 -0.52 0.45 3.16
C PHE A 149 0.38 -0.63 3.76
N THR A 150 -0.21 -1.68 4.34
CA THR A 150 0.51 -2.83 4.86
C THR A 150 -0.01 -4.10 4.21
N ASN A 151 0.86 -4.85 3.55
CA ASN A 151 0.52 -6.20 3.06
C ASN A 151 0.93 -7.23 4.09
N THR A 152 -0.02 -7.90 4.73
CA THR A 152 0.26 -8.93 5.75
C THR A 152 0.18 -10.35 5.17
N ALA A 153 -0.71 -10.58 4.20
CA ALA A 153 -0.92 -11.90 3.60
C ALA A 153 -1.55 -11.81 2.19
N GLY A 154 -1.44 -12.91 1.45
CA GLY A 154 -1.98 -13.04 0.10
C GLY A 154 -1.28 -12.12 -0.89
N THR A 155 -2.02 -11.72 -1.92
CA THR A 155 -1.49 -10.89 -3.01
C THR A 155 -2.18 -9.54 -3.05
N THR A 156 -1.40 -8.48 -3.24
CA THR A 156 -1.91 -7.17 -3.66
C THR A 156 -1.46 -6.92 -5.10
N LEU A 157 -2.42 -6.65 -5.98
CA LEU A 157 -2.17 -6.32 -7.37
C LEU A 157 -2.42 -4.83 -7.60
N VAL A 158 -1.45 -4.13 -8.17
CA VAL A 158 -1.53 -2.69 -8.45
C VAL A 158 -1.33 -2.39 -9.92
N SER A 159 -1.87 -1.26 -10.37
CA SER A 159 -1.65 -0.79 -11.75
C SER A 159 -1.54 0.72 -11.82
N GLY A 160 -0.81 1.19 -12.83
CA GLY A 160 -0.69 2.59 -13.19
C GLY A 160 0.44 3.32 -12.47
N THR A 161 0.59 4.60 -12.80
CA THR A 161 1.67 5.45 -12.31
C THR A 161 1.10 6.46 -11.34
N GLY A 162 1.60 6.46 -10.10
CA GLY A 162 1.29 7.50 -9.13
C GLY A 162 1.81 8.87 -9.56
N THR A 163 1.57 9.87 -8.73
CA THR A 163 2.07 11.25 -8.90
C THR A 163 2.83 11.68 -7.66
N GLY A 164 3.67 12.70 -7.80
CA GLY A 164 4.48 13.24 -6.71
C GLY A 164 5.97 13.13 -7.00
N THR A 165 6.77 13.16 -5.94
CA THR A 165 8.22 12.99 -6.02
C THR A 165 8.65 11.76 -5.23
N THR A 166 9.89 11.32 -5.42
CA THR A 166 10.47 10.17 -4.72
C THR A 166 10.25 10.28 -3.21
N GLY A 167 9.56 9.30 -2.63
CA GLY A 167 9.25 9.22 -1.19
C GLY A 167 8.12 10.15 -0.73
N VAL A 168 7.58 11.00 -1.60
CA VAL A 168 6.49 11.96 -1.31
C VAL A 168 5.43 11.89 -2.42
N PRO A 169 4.70 10.76 -2.52
CA PRO A 169 3.55 10.64 -3.42
C PRO A 169 2.45 11.66 -3.09
N THR A 170 1.84 12.25 -4.11
CA THR A 170 0.59 13.02 -4.00
C THR A 170 -0.63 12.16 -4.35
N ALA A 171 -0.43 11.09 -5.11
CA ALA A 171 -1.40 10.02 -5.36
C ALA A 171 -0.67 8.75 -5.82
N GLY A 172 -1.26 7.58 -5.64
CA GLY A 172 -0.69 6.32 -6.13
C GLY A 172 -1.60 5.14 -5.81
N ALA A 173 -1.41 3.99 -6.47
CA ALA A 173 -2.27 2.82 -6.27
C ALA A 173 -2.36 2.37 -4.79
N LEU A 174 -1.29 2.55 -4.01
CA LEU A 174 -1.21 2.24 -2.58
C LEU A 174 -1.32 3.48 -1.67
N GLY A 175 -1.94 4.56 -2.16
CA GLY A 175 -2.11 5.81 -1.43
C GLY A 175 -0.82 6.61 -1.33
N THR A 176 -0.76 7.53 -0.36
CA THR A 176 0.36 8.48 -0.20
C THR A 176 1.27 8.19 0.99
N GLY A 177 0.88 7.26 1.87
CA GLY A 177 1.68 6.87 3.03
C GLY A 177 2.80 5.87 2.71
N THR A 178 3.52 5.43 3.74
CA THR A 178 4.53 4.36 3.62
C THR A 178 3.87 3.02 3.29
N VAL A 179 4.53 2.24 2.44
CA VAL A 179 4.14 0.85 2.13
C VAL A 179 4.97 -0.10 3.00
N THR A 180 4.31 -0.79 3.93
CA THR A 180 4.94 -1.80 4.79
C THR A 180 4.82 -3.18 4.16
N LEU A 181 5.96 -3.78 3.87
CA LEU A 181 6.10 -5.15 3.39
C LEU A 181 6.15 -6.06 4.62
N SER A 182 5.05 -6.74 4.93
CA SER A 182 4.88 -7.53 6.16
C SER A 182 4.44 -8.97 5.87
N GLY A 183 4.76 -9.48 4.68
CA GLY A 183 4.32 -10.78 4.20
C GLY A 183 3.83 -10.74 2.75
N GLY A 184 3.40 -11.91 2.26
CA GLY A 184 2.69 -12.08 0.99
C GLY A 184 3.43 -11.54 -0.24
N THR A 185 2.65 -11.16 -1.24
CA THR A 185 3.13 -10.64 -2.53
C THR A 185 2.52 -9.28 -2.85
N ILE A 186 3.33 -8.33 -3.32
CA ILE A 186 2.87 -7.14 -4.03
C ILE A 186 3.32 -7.27 -5.48
N SER A 187 2.40 -7.15 -6.42
CA SER A 187 2.66 -7.28 -7.85
C SER A 187 2.04 -6.12 -8.62
N ASN A 188 2.63 -5.72 -9.74
CA ASN A 188 1.86 -5.03 -10.76
C ASN A 188 1.01 -6.02 -11.57
N THR A 189 0.01 -5.52 -12.32
CA THR A 189 -0.87 -6.33 -13.20
C THR A 189 -0.17 -6.95 -14.40
N GLY A 190 1.07 -6.55 -14.71
CA GLY A 190 1.80 -7.01 -15.89
C GLY A 190 1.29 -6.45 -17.23
N THR A 191 0.24 -5.61 -17.21
CA THR A 191 -0.36 -5.02 -18.43
C THR A 191 0.28 -3.71 -18.86
N ALA A 192 0.79 -2.93 -17.89
CA ALA A 192 1.48 -1.67 -18.12
C ALA A 192 2.49 -1.41 -16.99
N SER A 193 3.51 -0.60 -17.29
CA SER A 193 4.46 -0.16 -16.27
C SER A 193 3.72 0.53 -15.12
N THR A 194 4.12 0.20 -13.91
CA THR A 194 3.50 0.67 -12.67
C THR A 194 4.56 1.33 -11.83
N THR A 195 4.27 2.51 -11.27
CA THR A 195 5.23 3.28 -10.48
C THR A 195 4.67 3.59 -9.10
N LEU A 196 5.40 3.19 -8.07
CA LEU A 196 5.12 3.55 -6.68
C LEU A 196 6.15 4.59 -6.22
N PHE A 197 5.66 5.76 -5.82
CA PHE A 197 6.49 6.82 -5.23
C PHE A 197 6.64 6.67 -3.71
N ASN A 198 5.87 5.78 -3.10
CA ASN A 198 5.88 5.49 -1.67
C ASN A 198 7.25 4.98 -1.21
N ASN A 199 7.66 5.37 0.00
CA ASN A 199 8.72 4.65 0.71
C ASN A 199 8.24 3.23 1.07
N LEU A 200 9.16 2.27 1.04
CA LEU A 200 8.92 0.87 1.33
C LEU A 200 9.66 0.48 2.62
N LEU A 201 8.95 -0.14 3.56
CA LEU A 201 9.51 -0.68 4.79
C LEU A 201 9.43 -2.21 4.79
N ALA A 202 10.57 -2.87 4.65
CA ALA A 202 10.69 -4.33 4.72
C ALA A 202 10.71 -4.81 6.18
N SER A 203 9.53 -5.19 6.69
CA SER A 203 9.31 -5.64 8.08
C SER A 203 9.21 -7.15 8.23
N ALA A 204 8.76 -7.85 7.19
CA ALA A 204 8.78 -9.32 7.11
C ALA A 204 9.06 -9.77 5.67
N ALA A 205 9.27 -11.07 5.47
CA ALA A 205 9.58 -11.60 4.15
C ALA A 205 8.42 -11.37 3.18
N THR A 206 8.69 -10.65 2.07
CA THR A 206 7.68 -10.29 1.07
C THR A 206 8.23 -10.51 -0.33
N THR A 207 7.35 -10.95 -1.24
CA THR A 207 7.62 -11.01 -2.67
C THR A 207 7.17 -9.73 -3.36
N LEU A 208 8.05 -9.08 -4.09
CA LEU A 208 7.72 -8.08 -5.10
C LEU A 208 7.79 -8.77 -6.46
N ASN A 209 6.71 -8.72 -7.21
CA ASN A 209 6.59 -9.38 -8.51
C ASN A 209 6.27 -8.38 -9.62
N ASN A 210 6.78 -8.62 -10.82
CA ASN A 210 6.51 -7.82 -12.00
C ASN A 210 5.59 -8.56 -12.99
N GLY A 211 4.41 -9.02 -12.53
CA GLY A 211 3.18 -9.29 -13.31
C GLY A 211 3.19 -10.16 -14.59
N GLY A 212 4.33 -10.58 -15.10
CA GLY A 212 4.58 -11.51 -16.21
C GLY A 212 3.96 -11.23 -17.60
N GLY A 213 3.20 -10.13 -17.80
CA GLY A 213 2.22 -10.04 -18.89
C GLY A 213 2.65 -9.43 -20.23
N ALA A 214 3.46 -8.36 -20.24
CA ALA A 214 3.79 -7.64 -21.48
C ALA A 214 5.26 -7.19 -21.58
N ASN A 215 5.87 -7.37 -22.75
CA ASN A 215 7.27 -6.99 -22.97
C ASN A 215 7.52 -5.51 -22.63
N GLY A 216 8.54 -5.24 -21.80
CA GLY A 216 8.95 -3.89 -21.42
C GLY A 216 8.14 -3.26 -20.27
N VAL A 217 7.18 -4.00 -19.68
CA VAL A 217 6.47 -3.56 -18.49
C VAL A 217 7.36 -3.67 -17.26
N ASN A 218 7.56 -2.55 -16.57
CA ASN A 218 8.39 -2.48 -15.37
C ASN A 218 7.54 -2.23 -14.12
N PHE A 219 8.03 -2.73 -12.99
CA PHE A 219 7.55 -2.30 -11.68
C PHE A 219 8.58 -1.35 -11.08
N MET A 220 8.27 -0.06 -11.11
CA MET A 220 9.16 1.02 -10.70
C MET A 220 8.91 1.37 -9.23
N LEU A 221 9.96 1.25 -8.42
CA LEU A 221 9.95 1.57 -7.00
C LEU A 221 10.77 2.85 -6.79
N ASN A 222 10.07 3.97 -6.76
CA ASN A 222 10.67 5.29 -6.72
C ASN A 222 11.05 5.72 -5.30
N GLY A 223 10.26 5.36 -4.29
CA GLY A 223 10.60 5.66 -2.89
C GLY A 223 11.71 4.77 -2.35
N ALA A 224 12.26 5.17 -1.21
CA ALA A 224 13.33 4.46 -0.52
C ALA A 224 12.86 3.10 0.01
N LEU A 225 13.68 2.06 -0.18
CA LEU A 225 13.56 0.78 0.52
C LEU A 225 14.37 0.84 1.81
N SER A 226 13.76 0.42 2.92
CA SER A 226 14.36 0.38 4.25
C SER A 226 13.98 -0.90 5.00
N GLY A 227 14.55 -1.13 6.18
CA GLY A 227 14.30 -2.32 6.99
C GLY A 227 15.33 -3.42 6.77
N SER A 228 15.05 -4.61 7.32
CA SER A 228 16.02 -5.72 7.37
C SER A 228 15.43 -7.06 6.92
N ALA A 229 14.13 -7.13 6.63
CA ALA A 229 13.51 -8.37 6.19
C ALA A 229 13.90 -8.72 4.75
N ASN A 230 13.78 -10.01 4.41
CA ASN A 230 14.06 -10.51 3.07
C ASN A 230 13.04 -9.97 2.06
N VAL A 231 13.50 -9.36 0.97
CA VAL A 231 12.66 -8.97 -0.16
C VAL A 231 12.97 -9.93 -1.31
N VAL A 232 11.99 -10.74 -1.65
CA VAL A 232 12.06 -11.60 -2.82
C VAL A 232 11.64 -10.78 -4.03
N VAL A 233 12.47 -10.73 -5.05
CA VAL A 233 12.17 -10.14 -6.34
C VAL A 233 11.95 -11.28 -7.32
N ASP A 234 10.68 -11.53 -7.65
CA ASP A 234 10.29 -12.63 -8.53
C ASP A 234 10.41 -12.21 -10.00
N CYS A 235 11.18 -12.99 -10.76
CA CYS A 235 11.47 -12.83 -12.18
C CYS A 235 10.51 -13.64 -13.05
N ASN A 236 9.37 -14.13 -12.54
CA ASN A 236 8.51 -15.02 -13.30
C ASN A 236 7.69 -14.26 -14.36
N ALA A 237 8.26 -14.14 -15.56
CA ALA A 237 7.59 -13.57 -16.72
C ALA A 237 7.49 -14.56 -17.89
N GLY A 238 6.60 -14.34 -18.85
CA GLY A 238 6.57 -15.16 -20.06
C GLY A 238 7.90 -15.11 -20.85
N ALA A 239 8.15 -16.08 -21.72
CA ALA A 239 9.32 -16.08 -22.60
C ALA A 239 9.37 -14.80 -23.47
N GLY A 240 10.56 -14.21 -23.65
CA GLY A 240 10.73 -12.97 -24.43
C GLY A 240 10.38 -11.69 -23.67
N PHE A 241 10.31 -11.75 -22.34
CA PHE A 241 10.03 -10.59 -21.49
C PHE A 241 11.31 -9.98 -20.93
N PHE A 242 11.48 -8.66 -21.08
CA PHE A 242 12.65 -7.93 -20.57
C PHE A 242 12.31 -6.87 -19.51
N GLY A 243 11.08 -6.87 -19.02
CA GLY A 243 10.68 -6.01 -17.91
C GLY A 243 11.29 -6.47 -16.60
N GLY A 244 11.35 -5.60 -15.60
CA GLY A 244 11.79 -6.01 -14.27
C GLY A 244 11.37 -5.06 -13.18
N ILE A 245 11.89 -5.33 -11.99
CA ILE A 245 11.81 -4.39 -10.88
C ILE A 245 12.92 -3.37 -11.01
N HIS A 246 12.55 -2.09 -10.99
CA HIS A 246 13.47 -0.97 -11.05
C HIS A 246 13.49 -0.29 -9.69
N LEU A 247 14.69 -0.15 -9.13
CA LEU A 247 14.93 0.58 -7.88
C LEU A 247 15.47 1.97 -8.23
N LEU A 248 14.79 3.02 -7.78
CA LEU A 248 15.18 4.41 -8.03
C LEU A 248 15.43 5.19 -6.74
N GLY A 249 14.82 4.80 -5.62
CA GLY A 249 14.98 5.47 -4.32
C GLY A 249 16.37 5.32 -3.70
N ASP A 250 16.63 6.09 -2.64
CA ASP A 250 17.81 5.89 -1.79
C ASP A 250 17.56 4.70 -0.85
N ASN A 251 18.19 3.58 -1.16
CA ASN A 251 18.00 2.32 -0.44
C ASN A 251 19.09 2.06 0.60
N SER A 252 19.96 3.06 0.89
CA SER A 252 21.10 2.91 1.80
C SER A 252 20.73 2.44 3.22
N ALA A 253 19.49 2.70 3.66
CA ALA A 253 18.96 2.27 4.95
C ALA A 253 18.48 0.80 4.98
N TYR A 254 18.41 0.12 3.84
CA TYR A 254 18.03 -1.29 3.77
C TYR A 254 19.22 -2.18 4.15
N SER A 255 19.02 -3.10 5.09
CA SER A 255 20.05 -4.02 5.62
C SER A 255 19.68 -5.49 5.47
N GLY A 256 18.57 -5.78 4.78
CA GLY A 256 18.07 -7.14 4.61
C GLY A 256 18.74 -7.90 3.47
N THR A 257 18.11 -9.01 3.08
CA THR A 257 18.49 -9.78 1.90
C THR A 257 17.54 -9.49 0.75
N ILE A 258 18.06 -9.12 -0.42
CA ILE A 258 17.29 -9.14 -1.65
C ILE A 258 17.58 -10.44 -2.39
N THR A 259 16.55 -11.25 -2.59
CA THR A 259 16.65 -12.53 -3.30
C THR A 259 16.02 -12.39 -4.67
N LEU A 260 16.82 -12.45 -5.72
CA LEU A 260 16.35 -12.55 -7.10
C LEU A 260 16.09 -14.02 -7.40
N GLN A 261 14.87 -14.36 -7.80
CA GLN A 261 14.48 -15.75 -8.09
C GLN A 261 13.50 -15.83 -9.24
N GLY A 262 13.38 -16.99 -9.88
CA GLY A 262 12.47 -17.22 -11.00
C GLY A 262 13.21 -17.73 -12.24
N ASN A 263 12.47 -18.02 -13.31
CA ASN A 263 12.99 -18.71 -14.50
C ASN A 263 12.86 -17.91 -15.81
N SER A 264 12.49 -16.63 -15.77
CA SER A 264 12.35 -15.79 -16.98
C SER A 264 13.33 -14.64 -17.06
N GLN A 265 13.45 -14.04 -18.26
CA GLN A 265 14.41 -13.01 -18.73
C GLN A 265 14.23 -11.61 -18.11
N ALA A 266 13.79 -11.53 -16.85
CA ALA A 266 13.61 -10.26 -16.16
C ALA A 266 14.92 -9.46 -16.03
N ARG A 267 14.82 -8.15 -16.21
CA ARG A 267 15.95 -7.22 -16.12
C ARG A 267 15.73 -6.27 -14.95
N HIS A 268 16.30 -6.61 -13.81
CA HIS A 268 16.25 -5.77 -12.63
C HIS A 268 17.22 -4.61 -12.77
N LYS A 269 16.80 -3.41 -12.41
CA LYS A 269 17.60 -2.21 -12.62
C LYS A 269 17.82 -1.41 -11.35
N PHE A 270 19.02 -0.83 -11.27
CA PHE A 270 19.39 0.22 -10.34
C PHE A 270 19.49 1.51 -11.13
N ASP A 271 18.46 2.33 -11.04
CA ASP A 271 18.29 3.52 -11.90
C ASP A 271 18.77 4.81 -11.21
N SER A 272 19.32 4.72 -9.99
CA SER A 272 19.97 5.84 -9.30
C SER A 272 21.24 5.40 -8.57
N ALA A 273 22.13 6.35 -8.26
CA ALA A 273 23.40 6.08 -7.56
C ALA A 273 23.18 5.45 -6.16
N ASN A 274 22.04 5.75 -5.54
CA ASN A 274 21.67 5.27 -4.21
C ASN A 274 20.63 4.13 -4.26
N ALA A 275 20.33 3.58 -5.43
CA ALA A 275 19.38 2.46 -5.58
C ALA A 275 19.89 1.15 -4.95
N GLY A 276 21.19 1.06 -4.65
CA GLY A 276 21.79 -0.06 -3.92
C GLY A 276 21.87 0.20 -2.41
N SER A 277 22.33 -0.81 -1.67
CA SER A 277 22.72 -0.67 -0.27
C SER A 277 23.98 -1.46 0.02
N ALA A 278 24.93 -0.83 0.71
CA ALA A 278 26.14 -1.49 1.20
C ALA A 278 25.87 -2.45 2.36
N ALA A 279 24.76 -2.27 3.09
CA ALA A 279 24.37 -3.13 4.21
C ALA A 279 23.50 -4.32 3.76
N ALA A 280 23.02 -4.32 2.51
CA ALA A 280 22.16 -5.38 2.00
C ALA A 280 22.96 -6.58 1.49
N LYS A 281 22.40 -7.77 1.70
CA LYS A 281 22.85 -9.00 1.05
C LYS A 281 22.07 -9.23 -0.23
N TRP A 282 22.74 -9.67 -1.28
CA TRP A 282 22.10 -10.05 -2.54
C TRP A 282 22.25 -11.55 -2.78
N VAL A 283 21.15 -12.22 -3.10
CA VAL A 283 21.11 -13.64 -3.46
C VAL A 283 20.57 -13.75 -4.87
N LEU A 284 21.35 -14.35 -5.77
CA LEU A 284 20.97 -14.59 -7.17
C LEU A 284 20.62 -16.07 -7.32
N ASN A 285 19.33 -16.37 -7.37
CA ASN A 285 18.79 -17.73 -7.33
C ASN A 285 17.93 -18.01 -8.58
N GLY A 286 18.52 -17.82 -9.77
CA GLY A 286 17.92 -18.12 -11.07
C GLY A 286 18.65 -19.28 -11.77
N PRO A 287 17.95 -20.11 -12.57
CA PRO A 287 18.55 -21.28 -13.21
C PRO A 287 19.48 -20.96 -14.40
N THR A 288 19.46 -19.71 -14.91
CA THR A 288 20.21 -19.21 -16.10
C THR A 288 20.34 -17.67 -16.04
N ASP A 289 20.87 -17.03 -17.10
CA ASP A 289 20.94 -15.56 -17.35
C ASP A 289 19.57 -14.81 -17.29
N SER A 290 18.51 -15.53 -16.93
CA SER A 290 17.13 -15.11 -16.93
C SER A 290 16.85 -13.99 -15.91
N CYS A 291 17.43 -14.02 -14.70
CA CYS A 291 17.29 -12.93 -13.72
C CYS A 291 18.52 -12.00 -13.72
N SER A 292 18.64 -11.11 -14.71
CA SER A 292 19.81 -10.22 -14.81
C SER A 292 19.68 -8.96 -13.94
N MET A 293 20.82 -8.50 -13.40
CA MET A 293 20.95 -7.19 -12.75
C MET A 293 21.61 -6.22 -13.72
N ASN A 294 21.04 -5.02 -13.86
CA ASN A 294 21.59 -3.95 -14.68
C ASN A 294 21.77 -2.69 -13.83
N PHE A 295 22.95 -2.08 -13.91
CA PHE A 295 23.25 -0.82 -13.25
C PHE A 295 23.18 0.31 -14.29
N HIS A 296 22.52 1.42 -13.98
CA HIS A 296 22.37 2.55 -14.90
C HIS A 296 23.72 3.22 -15.25
N SER A 297 23.79 3.83 -16.44
CA SER A 297 25.00 4.17 -17.18
C SER A 297 25.70 5.48 -16.76
N ALA A 298 27.01 5.40 -16.47
CA ALA A 298 28.08 6.34 -16.85
C ALA A 298 29.46 5.82 -16.38
N GLU A 299 29.50 5.05 -15.30
CA GLU A 299 30.72 4.49 -14.74
C GLU A 299 30.69 2.96 -14.83
N ARG A 300 31.82 2.37 -15.22
CA ARG A 300 31.98 0.92 -15.30
C ARG A 300 31.78 0.31 -13.92
N ALA A 301 30.63 -0.32 -13.67
CA ALA A 301 30.47 -1.20 -12.53
C ALA A 301 31.50 -2.33 -12.63
N SER A 302 32.56 -2.25 -11.83
CA SER A 302 33.57 -3.29 -11.73
C SER A 302 33.28 -4.13 -10.50
N ALA A 303 32.59 -5.25 -10.71
CA ALA A 303 32.48 -6.28 -9.68
C ALA A 303 33.80 -7.03 -9.62
N TRP A 304 34.75 -6.56 -8.80
CA TRP A 304 35.95 -7.33 -8.51
C TRP A 304 35.62 -8.37 -7.45
N MET A 305 35.48 -9.63 -7.85
CA MET A 305 35.53 -10.76 -6.93
C MET A 305 37.00 -11.15 -6.75
N PRO A 306 37.61 -10.96 -5.56
CA PRO A 306 38.95 -11.47 -5.31
C PRO A 306 38.95 -12.99 -5.50
N SER A 307 39.64 -13.50 -6.53
CA SER A 307 39.95 -14.92 -6.58
C SER A 307 41.07 -15.20 -5.59
N THR A 308 40.84 -16.05 -4.59
CA THR A 308 41.92 -16.64 -3.80
C THR A 308 42.63 -17.70 -4.65
N SER A 309 43.45 -17.25 -5.59
CA SER A 309 44.38 -18.10 -6.33
C SER A 309 45.55 -18.45 -5.42
N ASN A 310 45.48 -19.64 -4.81
CA ASN A 310 46.55 -20.20 -4.02
C ASN A 310 47.61 -20.77 -4.99
N ARG A 311 48.55 -19.94 -5.46
CA ARG A 311 49.73 -20.43 -6.19
C ARG A 311 50.59 -21.25 -5.21
N ARG A 312 50.48 -22.59 -5.27
CA ARG A 312 51.60 -23.44 -4.82
C ARG A 312 52.72 -23.28 -5.84
N SER A 313 53.80 -22.63 -5.43
CA SER A 313 55.10 -22.80 -6.08
C SER A 313 55.57 -24.22 -5.83
N THR A 314 55.72 -25.01 -6.90
CA THR A 314 56.63 -26.15 -6.93
C THR A 314 58.05 -25.64 -7.08
#